data_AF-A0A453HU77-F1
#
_entry.id   AF-A0A453HU77-F1
#
_cell.length_a   1.000
_cell.length_b   1.000
_cell.length_c   1.000
_cell.angle_alpha   90.00
_cell.angle_beta   90.00
_cell.angle_gamma   90.00
#
_symmetry.space_group_name_H-M   'P 1'
#
loop_
_entity.id
_entity.type
_entity.pdbx_description
1 polymer ?
#
loop_
_entity_poly.entity_id
_entity_poly.type
_entity_poly.pdbx_seq_one_letter_code
_entity_poly.pdbx_strand_id
1 'polypeptide(L)'
;MKLYSSLWNADDWATRGGREKTDWSKAPFVASYRGFHVDGCEASAEAKFCATQGARWWDQPEFQDLDAAQYRRLAWVRKEHTIYNYCTDHDRYAAMAPECKRDRDV
;
A
#
# COMPACT_ATOMS: atom_id res chain seq x y z
N MET A 1 6.75 5.77 12.67
CA MET A 1 7.03 5.77 11.21
C MET A 1 7.19 7.20 10.74
N LYS A 2 7.85 7.44 9.59
CA LYS A 2 7.89 8.74 8.90
C LYS A 2 7.32 8.59 7.49
N LEU A 3 6.81 9.68 6.92
CA LEU A 3 6.30 9.71 5.54
C LEU A 3 7.43 10.05 4.57
N TYR A 4 7.48 9.36 3.43
CA TYR A 4 8.50 9.55 2.40
C TYR A 4 7.84 9.62 1.02
N SER A 5 8.42 10.41 0.12
CA SER A 5 8.09 10.43 -1.31
C SER A 5 9.38 10.55 -2.10
N SER A 6 9.53 9.78 -3.17
CA SER A 6 10.72 9.78 -4.03
C SER A 6 10.35 9.42 -5.48
N LEU A 7 11.13 9.95 -6.41
CA LEU A 7 11.18 9.53 -7.81
C LEU A 7 12.62 9.07 -8.08
N TRP A 8 12.80 7.81 -8.44
CA TRP A 8 14.12 7.21 -8.64
C TRP A 8 14.09 6.11 -9.71
N ASN A 9 15.26 5.80 -10.29
CA ASN A 9 15.41 4.77 -11.31
C ASN A 9 15.53 3.37 -10.69
N ALA A 10 14.72 2.42 -11.15
CA ALA A 10 14.66 1.05 -10.64
C ALA A 10 14.70 0.01 -11.78
N ASP A 11 15.61 0.22 -12.74
CA ASP A 11 15.77 -0.57 -13.97
C ASP A 11 15.81 -2.09 -13.77
N ASP A 12 16.27 -2.58 -12.62
CA ASP A 12 16.45 -4.00 -12.38
C ASP A 12 15.13 -4.75 -12.18
N TRP A 13 14.02 -4.06 -11.92
CA TRP A 13 12.73 -4.72 -11.65
C TRP A 13 11.47 -3.96 -12.07
N ALA A 14 11.51 -2.63 -12.21
CA ALA A 14 10.29 -1.81 -12.29
C ALA A 14 9.37 -2.11 -13.49
N THR A 15 9.93 -2.19 -14.71
CA THR A 15 9.11 -2.34 -15.94
C THR A 15 9.30 -3.72 -16.54
N ARG A 16 8.21 -4.49 -16.64
CA ARG A 16 8.18 -5.90 -17.11
C ARG A 16 9.20 -6.79 -16.41
N GLY A 17 9.34 -6.63 -15.09
CA GLY A 17 10.31 -7.39 -14.29
C GLY A 17 11.76 -7.05 -14.64
N GLY A 18 12.05 -5.78 -14.99
CA GLY A 18 13.40 -5.27 -15.28
C GLY A 18 13.87 -5.45 -16.74
N ARG A 19 12.99 -5.89 -17.63
CA ARG A 19 13.31 -6.10 -19.06
C ARG A 19 13.37 -4.81 -19.87
N GLU A 20 12.61 -3.80 -19.47
CA GLU A 20 12.61 -2.50 -20.12
C GLU A 20 13.38 -1.51 -19.24
N LYS A 21 14.45 -0.95 -19.82
CA LYS A 21 15.36 -0.01 -19.14
C LYS A 21 14.96 1.43 -19.43
N THR A 22 15.30 2.33 -18.53
CA THR A 22 15.01 3.76 -18.64
C THR A 22 15.70 4.35 -19.87
N ASP A 23 14.90 4.95 -20.74
CA ASP A 23 15.41 5.76 -21.85
C ASP A 23 15.67 7.19 -21.35
N TRP A 24 16.91 7.43 -20.94
CA TRP A 24 17.36 8.70 -20.39
C TRP A 24 17.31 9.87 -21.39
N SER A 25 17.18 9.60 -22.69
CA SER A 25 16.94 10.66 -23.69
C SER A 25 15.58 11.35 -23.51
N LYS A 26 14.65 10.72 -22.77
CA LYS A 26 13.31 11.26 -22.46
C LYS A 26 13.26 12.07 -21.17
N ALA A 27 14.40 12.32 -20.53
CA ALA A 27 14.48 13.15 -19.34
C ALA A 27 14.07 14.63 -19.64
N PRO A 28 13.54 15.37 -18.66
CA PRO A 28 13.35 14.99 -17.26
C PRO A 28 12.08 14.17 -17.01
N PHE A 29 12.18 13.20 -16.09
CA PHE A 29 11.01 12.51 -15.53
C PHE A 29 10.45 13.34 -14.37
N VAL A 30 9.19 13.76 -14.46
CA VAL A 30 8.60 14.70 -13.50
C VAL A 30 7.38 14.08 -12.83
N ALA A 31 7.44 13.97 -11.49
CA ALA A 31 6.30 13.64 -10.65
C ALA A 31 5.86 14.89 -9.88
N SER A 32 4.56 15.20 -9.88
CA SER A 32 3.98 16.37 -9.21
C SER A 32 3.09 15.93 -8.05
N TYR A 33 3.27 16.53 -6.88
CA TYR A 33 2.55 16.17 -5.65
C TYR A 33 1.78 17.37 -5.10
N ARG A 34 0.61 17.12 -4.53
CA ARG A 34 -0.25 18.11 -3.84
C ARG A 34 -0.99 17.41 -2.69
N GLY A 35 -1.61 18.20 -1.83
CA GLY A 35 -2.44 17.66 -0.75
C GLY A 35 -1.63 16.91 0.31
N PHE A 36 -0.51 17.50 0.75
CA PHE A 36 0.40 17.00 1.82
C PHE A 36 -0.29 16.92 3.20
N HIS A 37 -1.45 16.26 3.26
CA HIS A 37 -2.29 16.14 4.42
C HIS A 37 -1.71 15.10 5.37
N VAL A 38 -1.59 15.49 6.64
CA VAL A 38 -1.18 14.61 7.72
C VAL A 38 -2.15 14.83 8.87
N ASP A 39 -2.95 13.81 9.15
CA ASP A 39 -3.71 13.68 10.39
C ASP A 39 -3.33 12.34 11.02
N GLY A 40 -2.48 12.40 12.04
CA GLY A 40 -1.90 11.24 12.67
C GLY A 40 -1.59 11.52 14.14
N CYS A 41 -1.33 10.47 14.89
CA CYS A 41 -0.83 10.61 16.25
C CYS A 41 0.70 10.76 16.23
N GLU A 42 1.18 11.96 16.54
CA GLU A 42 2.60 12.23 16.62
C GLU A 42 3.23 11.42 17.77
N ALA A 43 4.35 10.77 17.46
CA ALA A 43 5.12 9.96 18.39
C ALA A 43 6.60 10.05 18.03
N SER A 44 7.47 10.16 19.05
CA SER A 44 8.92 10.15 18.83
C SER A 44 9.40 8.79 18.32
N ALA A 45 10.66 8.70 17.88
CA ALA A 45 11.21 7.43 17.42
C ALA A 45 11.32 6.37 18.54
N GLU A 46 11.42 6.83 19.79
CA GLU A 46 11.54 6.02 21.00
C GLU A 46 10.16 5.66 21.59
N ALA A 47 9.13 6.43 21.25
CA ALA A 47 7.78 6.19 21.73
C ALA A 47 7.25 4.85 21.18
N LYS A 48 6.69 4.03 22.08
CA LYS A 48 6.12 2.71 21.74
C LYS A 48 4.60 2.72 21.61
N PHE A 49 3.97 3.86 21.88
CA PHE A 49 2.52 4.02 21.84
C PHE A 49 2.16 5.44 21.42
N CYS A 50 0.94 5.60 20.92
CA CYS A 50 0.30 6.89 20.71
C CYS A 50 -0.36 7.36 22.02
N ALA A 51 -0.06 8.59 22.47
CA ALA A 51 -0.63 9.12 23.72
C ALA A 51 -2.17 9.29 23.68
N THR A 52 -2.76 9.35 22.48
CA THR A 52 -4.21 9.50 22.26
C THR A 52 -4.87 8.25 21.69
N GLN A 53 -4.20 7.09 21.81
CA GLN A 53 -4.71 5.81 21.31
C GLN A 53 -6.12 5.54 21.87
N GLY A 54 -7.06 5.23 20.97
CA GLY A 54 -8.46 4.93 21.31
C GLY A 54 -9.37 6.15 21.33
N ALA A 55 -8.83 7.36 21.29
CA ALA A 55 -9.61 8.60 21.32
C ALA A 55 -9.70 9.31 19.96
N ARG A 56 -8.98 8.82 18.95
CA ARG A 56 -8.95 9.45 17.62
C ARG A 56 -10.14 8.98 16.78
N TRP A 57 -10.50 9.76 15.76
CA TRP A 57 -11.64 9.42 14.90
C TRP A 57 -11.44 8.08 14.19
N TRP A 58 -10.19 7.74 13.82
CA TRP A 58 -9.87 6.45 13.19
C TRP A 58 -9.89 5.26 14.16
N ASP A 59 -9.98 5.51 15.47
CA ASP A 59 -10.11 4.45 16.49
C ASP A 59 -11.58 4.10 16.79
N GLN A 60 -12.55 4.79 16.16
CA GLN A 60 -13.98 4.62 16.43
C GLN A 60 -14.55 3.36 15.75
N PRO A 61 -15.68 2.79 16.25
CA PRO A 61 -16.25 1.54 15.74
C PRO A 61 -16.47 1.50 14.22
N GLU A 62 -16.80 2.64 13.61
CA GLU A 62 -17.04 2.78 12.17
C GLU A 62 -15.77 2.53 11.33
N PHE A 63 -14.59 2.60 11.93
CA PHE A 63 -13.29 2.42 11.27
C PHE A 63 -12.60 1.10 11.66
N GLN A 64 -13.26 0.24 12.43
CA GLN A 64 -12.71 -1.08 12.79
C GLN A 64 -12.67 -2.06 11.62
N ASP A 65 -13.52 -1.85 10.61
CA ASP A 65 -13.55 -2.63 9.38
C ASP A 65 -14.05 -1.77 8.21
N LEU A 66 -13.80 -2.22 6.99
CA LEU A 66 -14.42 -1.63 5.80
C LEU A 66 -15.91 -1.99 5.75
N ASP A 67 -16.72 -1.06 5.24
CA ASP A 67 -18.12 -1.33 4.99
C ASP A 67 -18.33 -2.25 3.76
N ALA A 68 -19.55 -2.74 3.58
CA ALA A 68 -19.89 -3.65 2.49
C ALA A 68 -19.70 -3.04 1.09
N ALA A 69 -19.87 -1.72 0.93
CA ALA A 69 -19.68 -1.04 -0.35
C ALA A 69 -18.18 -0.90 -0.67
N GLN A 70 -17.35 -0.59 0.33
CA GLN A 70 -15.91 -0.55 0.23
C GLN A 70 -15.35 -1.94 -0.12
N TYR A 71 -15.82 -3.01 0.53
CA TYR A 71 -15.43 -4.37 0.17
C TYR A 71 -15.85 -4.79 -1.24
N ARG A 72 -17.01 -4.35 -1.75
CA ARG A 72 -17.40 -4.59 -3.15
C ARG A 72 -16.44 -3.90 -4.13
N ARG A 73 -15.98 -2.68 -3.81
CA ARG A 73 -14.97 -1.98 -4.62
C ARG A 73 -13.62 -2.70 -4.57
N LEU A 74 -13.20 -3.16 -3.39
CA LEU A 74 -11.98 -3.96 -3.24
C LEU A 74 -12.05 -5.24 -4.08
N ALA A 75 -13.16 -5.98 -4.00
CA ALA A 75 -13.35 -7.20 -4.78
C ALA A 75 -13.27 -6.95 -6.31
N TRP A 76 -13.82 -5.83 -6.78
CA TRP A 76 -13.70 -5.44 -8.19
C TRP A 76 -12.24 -5.15 -8.59
N VAL A 77 -11.46 -4.44 -7.75
CA VAL A 77 -10.03 -4.22 -7.99
C VAL A 77 -9.26 -5.54 -8.01
N ARG A 78 -9.55 -6.45 -7.07
CA ARG A 78 -8.94 -7.78 -7.00
C ARG A 78 -9.24 -8.61 -8.25
N LYS A 79 -10.47 -8.54 -8.76
CA LYS A 79 -10.90 -9.31 -9.93
C LYS A 79 -10.41 -8.73 -11.26
N GLU A 80 -10.53 -7.42 -11.45
CA GLU A 80 -10.40 -6.80 -12.78
C GLU A 80 -9.05 -6.08 -13.00
N HIS A 81 -8.32 -5.75 -11.93
CA HIS A 81 -7.12 -4.90 -12.01
C HIS A 81 -5.85 -5.50 -11.39
N THR A 82 -5.94 -6.65 -10.74
CA THR A 82 -4.78 -7.26 -10.06
C THR A 82 -3.99 -8.15 -11.01
N ILE A 83 -2.76 -7.73 -11.33
CA ILE A 83 -1.84 -8.47 -12.23
C ILE A 83 -0.83 -9.34 -11.48
N TYR A 84 -0.66 -9.13 -10.18
CA TYR A 84 0.17 -9.93 -9.28
C TYR A 84 -0.40 -9.83 -7.86
N ASN A 85 -0.42 -10.96 -7.15
CA ASN A 85 -0.87 -11.04 -5.76
C ASN A 85 -0.09 -12.13 -5.04
N TYR A 86 0.60 -11.77 -3.95
CA TYR A 86 1.43 -12.72 -3.19
C TYR A 86 0.58 -13.79 -2.49
N CYS A 87 -0.67 -13.49 -2.12
CA CYS A 87 -1.57 -14.46 -1.49
C CYS A 87 -1.88 -15.67 -2.38
N THR A 88 -1.79 -15.49 -3.70
CA THR A 88 -2.05 -16.54 -4.71
C THR A 88 -0.77 -16.97 -5.45
N ASP A 89 0.39 -16.48 -5.03
CA ASP A 89 1.70 -16.83 -5.60
C ASP A 89 2.25 -18.08 -4.91
N HIS A 90 1.81 -19.25 -5.39
CA HIS A 90 2.20 -20.54 -4.83
C HIS A 90 3.65 -20.94 -5.13
N ASP A 91 4.27 -20.34 -6.16
CA ASP A 91 5.68 -20.57 -6.48
C ASP A 91 6.58 -19.91 -5.43
N ARG A 92 6.21 -18.71 -4.98
CA ARG A 92 6.93 -17.99 -3.93
C ARG A 92 6.51 -18.40 -2.52
N TYR A 93 5.22 -18.64 -2.31
CA TYR A 93 4.64 -18.97 -1.02
C TYR A 93 3.90 -20.31 -1.09
N ALA A 94 4.61 -21.37 -0.73
CA ALA A 94 4.06 -22.74 -0.72
C ALA A 94 2.78 -22.87 0.13
N ALA A 95 2.68 -22.08 1.21
CA ALA A 95 1.47 -21.92 1.99
C ALA A 95 1.03 -20.46 1.99
N MET A 96 -0.26 -20.24 1.80
CA MET A 96 -0.85 -18.91 1.82
C MET A 96 -0.66 -18.25 3.19
N ALA A 97 -0.36 -16.96 3.18
CA ALA A 97 -0.15 -16.20 4.39
C ALA A 97 -1.47 -16.07 5.21
N PRO A 98 -1.43 -16.09 6.56
CA PRO A 98 -2.63 -16.17 7.40
C PRO A 98 -3.62 -15.01 7.23
N GLU A 99 -3.14 -13.82 6.90
CA GLU A 99 -3.90 -12.59 6.72
C GLU A 99 -4.76 -12.60 5.45
N CYS A 100 -4.34 -13.32 4.40
CA CYS A 100 -4.95 -13.26 3.07
C CYS A 100 -6.47 -13.49 3.06
N LYS A 101 -6.96 -14.38 3.92
CA LYS A 101 -8.41 -14.64 4.07
C LYS A 101 -9.14 -13.48 4.75
N ARG A 102 -8.53 -12.89 5.79
CA ARG A 102 -9.12 -11.77 6.53
C ARG A 102 -9.15 -10.52 5.65
N ASP A 103 -8.10 -10.30 4.88
CA ASP A 103 -7.91 -9.12 4.02
C ASP A 103 -8.73 -9.21 2.72
N ARG A 104 -9.33 -10.38 2.43
CA ARG A 104 -10.11 -10.68 1.23
C ARG A 104 -9.30 -10.53 -0.06
N ASP A 105 -8.07 -11.00 0.00
CA ASP A 105 -7.15 -11.03 -1.14
C ASP A 105 -7.26 -12.31 -1.97
N VAL A 106 -8.10 -13.25 -1.55
CA VAL A 106 -8.41 -14.53 -2.21
C VAL A 106 -9.90 -14.84 -2.20
#